data_AF-A0A3S8VSZ5-F1
#
_entry.id   AF-A0A3S8VSZ5-F1
#
_cell.length_a   1.000
_cell.length_b   1.000
_cell.length_c   1.000
_cell.angle_alpha   90.00
_cell.angle_beta   90.00
_cell.angle_gamma   90.00
#
_symmetry.space_group_name_H-M   'P 1'
#
loop_
_entity.id
_entity.type
_entity.pdbx_description
1 polymer ?
#
loop_
_entity_poly.entity_id
_entity_poly.type
_entity_poly.pdbx_seq_one_letter_code
_entity_poly.pdbx_strand_id
1 'polypeptide(L)'
;MPEELNPTAAPEPQRIPFDPIIPIFREWAVLKAQVTEETTRLNKLRDRVAAAVEQRGYTDHKGSQYLDLPFPIPAGDSEYTRIKRERRVSISADEEAAERILRAKGEALYRRAFPPVPMLDPDELYVLLQEGHLTEAEMDEILVQKETFAFRGLTS
;
A
#
# COMPACT_ATOMS: atom_id res chain seq x y z
N MET A 1 -24.65 -23.02 -67.82
CA MET A 1 -25.14 -22.33 -66.61
C MET A 1 -23.94 -22.01 -65.74
N PRO A 2 -23.52 -20.75 -65.62
CA PRO A 2 -22.59 -20.33 -64.59
C PRO A 2 -23.36 -19.85 -63.36
N GLU A 3 -22.95 -20.37 -62.21
CA GLU A 3 -23.45 -20.12 -60.87
C GLU A 3 -22.91 -18.75 -60.39
N GLU A 4 -23.80 -17.80 -60.13
CA GLU A 4 -23.42 -16.46 -59.65
C GLU A 4 -22.92 -16.55 -58.21
N LEU A 5 -21.62 -16.31 -58.02
CA LEU A 5 -21.01 -16.10 -56.71
C LEU A 5 -21.54 -14.79 -56.11
N ASN A 6 -22.41 -14.93 -55.12
CA ASN A 6 -22.93 -13.84 -54.32
C ASN A 6 -21.77 -13.16 -53.55
N PRO A 7 -21.47 -11.86 -53.78
CA PRO A 7 -20.37 -11.20 -53.09
C PRO A 7 -20.72 -11.04 -51.62
N THR A 8 -19.97 -11.75 -50.76
CA THR A 8 -20.00 -11.58 -49.31
C THR A 8 -19.82 -10.10 -48.98
N ALA A 9 -20.87 -9.48 -48.46
CA ALA A 9 -20.85 -8.09 -48.01
C ALA A 9 -19.69 -7.89 -47.03
N ALA A 10 -18.77 -6.98 -47.37
CA ALA A 10 -17.70 -6.58 -46.47
C ALA A 10 -18.34 -6.07 -45.17
N PRO A 11 -17.84 -6.50 -43.98
CA PRO A 11 -18.38 -6.03 -42.72
C PRO A 11 -18.28 -4.50 -42.67
N GLU A 12 -19.42 -3.84 -42.47
CA GLU A 12 -19.47 -2.38 -42.37
C GLU A 12 -18.54 -1.90 -41.25
N PRO A 13 -17.77 -0.82 -41.46
CA PRO A 13 -16.85 -0.31 -40.46
C PRO A 13 -17.63 0.09 -39.21
N GLN A 14 -17.46 -0.68 -38.13
CA GLN A 14 -18.03 -0.35 -36.83
C GLN A 14 -17.48 0.99 -36.40
N ARG A 15 -18.36 2.00 -36.30
CA ARG A 15 -18.01 3.30 -35.76
C ARG A 15 -17.75 3.12 -34.27
N ILE A 16 -16.48 3.12 -33.87
CA ILE A 16 -16.11 3.13 -32.47
C ILE A 16 -16.61 4.47 -31.89
N PRO A 17 -17.53 4.46 -30.90
CA PRO A 17 -18.01 5.69 -30.30
C PRO A 17 -16.84 6.40 -29.61
N PHE A 18 -16.67 7.69 -29.89
CA PHE A 18 -15.68 8.52 -29.21
C PHE A 18 -16.13 8.71 -27.76
N ASP A 19 -15.36 8.16 -26.82
CA ASP A 19 -15.56 8.40 -25.40
C ASP A 19 -14.47 9.36 -24.89
N PRO A 20 -14.84 10.56 -24.37
CA PRO A 20 -13.89 11.54 -23.88
C PRO A 20 -13.05 11.06 -22.69
N ILE A 21 -13.41 9.96 -22.03
CA ILE A 21 -12.59 9.39 -20.95
C ILE A 21 -11.32 8.72 -21.48
N ILE A 22 -11.33 8.21 -22.71
CA ILE A 22 -10.21 7.44 -23.29
C ILE A 22 -8.90 8.23 -23.31
N PRO A 23 -8.84 9.50 -23.77
CA PRO A 23 -7.59 10.27 -23.69
C PRO A 23 -7.12 10.48 -22.24
N ILE A 24 -8.04 10.73 -21.30
CA ILE A 24 -7.73 10.95 -19.87
C ILE A 24 -7.19 9.66 -19.22
N PHE A 25 -7.85 8.52 -19.46
CA PHE A 25 -7.40 7.23 -18.95
C PHE A 25 -6.06 6.81 -19.55
N ARG A 26 -5.82 7.11 -20.84
CA ARG A 26 -4.54 6.87 -21.49
C ARG A 26 -3.42 7.69 -20.84
N GLU A 27 -3.66 8.98 -20.59
CA GLU A 27 -2.71 9.83 -19.89
C GLU A 27 -2.41 9.30 -18.48
N TRP A 28 -3.45 8.96 -17.72
CA TRP A 28 -3.31 8.35 -16.40
C TRP A 28 -2.49 7.04 -16.44
N ALA A 29 -2.78 6.15 -17.38
CA ALA A 29 -2.08 4.88 -17.51
C ALA A 29 -0.58 5.07 -17.84
N VAL A 30 -0.26 6.02 -18.72
CA VAL A 30 1.13 6.38 -19.06
C VAL A 30 1.84 6.97 -17.84
N LEU A 31 1.23 7.91 -17.13
CA LEU A 31 1.82 8.49 -15.92
C LEU A 31 2.04 7.44 -14.83
N LYS A 32 1.09 6.51 -14.64
CA LYS A 32 1.23 5.42 -13.68
C LYS A 32 2.39 4.48 -14.03
N ALA A 33 2.60 4.20 -15.32
CA ALA A 33 3.74 3.43 -15.78
C ALA A 33 5.07 4.16 -15.51
N GLN A 34 5.14 5.46 -15.81
CA GLN A 34 6.31 6.30 -15.54
C GLN A 34 6.66 6.37 -14.04
N VAL A 35 5.66 6.56 -13.18
CA VAL A 35 5.86 6.55 -11.72
C VAL A 35 6.42 5.20 -11.25
N THR A 36 5.93 4.10 -11.81
CA THR A 36 6.41 2.76 -11.48
C THR A 36 7.87 2.55 -11.92
N GLU A 37 8.21 3.00 -13.13
CA GLU A 37 9.58 2.94 -13.67
C GLU A 37 10.54 3.82 -12.85
N GLU A 38 10.19 5.07 -12.59
CA GLU A 38 11.02 6.00 -11.82
C GLU A 38 11.16 5.54 -10.36
N THR A 39 10.12 4.97 -9.75
CA THR A 39 10.22 4.34 -8.42
C THR A 39 11.22 3.18 -8.44
N THR A 40 11.18 2.35 -9.48
CA THR A 40 12.12 1.23 -9.65
C THR A 40 13.55 1.73 -9.81
N ARG A 41 13.75 2.77 -10.62
CA ARG A 41 15.05 3.42 -10.84
C ARG A 41 15.58 4.05 -9.55
N LEU A 42 14.74 4.76 -8.81
CA LEU A 42 15.08 5.37 -7.53
C LEU A 42 15.51 4.33 -6.51
N ASN A 43 14.79 3.20 -6.41
CA ASN A 43 15.17 2.10 -5.53
C ASN A 43 16.54 1.52 -5.88
N LYS A 44 16.83 1.28 -7.17
CA LYS A 44 18.16 0.83 -7.62
C LYS A 44 19.26 1.83 -7.28
N LEU A 45 19.00 3.13 -7.45
CA LEU A 45 19.96 4.19 -7.08
C LEU A 45 20.18 4.24 -5.57
N ARG A 46 19.12 4.17 -4.78
CA ARG A 46 19.18 4.09 -3.32
C ARG A 46 20.06 2.92 -2.86
N ASP A 47 19.88 1.74 -3.45
CA ASP A 47 20.66 0.55 -3.07
C ASP A 47 22.14 0.72 -3.42
N ARG A 48 22.46 1.32 -4.58
CA ARG A 48 23.84 1.67 -4.94
C ARG A 48 24.45 2.69 -4.00
N VAL A 49 23.68 3.71 -3.61
CA VAL A 49 24.12 4.73 -2.64
C VAL A 49 24.34 4.09 -1.26
N ALA A 50 23.45 3.21 -0.81
CA ALA A 50 23.61 2.50 0.45
C ALA A 50 24.88 1.63 0.46
N ALA A 51 25.15 0.89 -0.61
CA ALA A 51 26.38 0.11 -0.75
C ALA A 51 27.64 1.00 -0.74
N ALA A 52 27.58 2.16 -1.39
CA ALA A 52 28.67 3.15 -1.35
C ALA A 52 28.94 3.70 0.06
N VAL A 53 27.88 3.99 0.83
CA VAL A 53 27.98 4.44 2.23
C VAL A 53 28.56 3.34 3.12
N GLU A 54 28.19 2.09 2.89
CA GLU A 54 28.71 0.95 3.64
C GLU A 54 30.21 0.72 3.38
N GLN A 55 30.64 0.84 2.12
CA GLN A 55 32.03 0.57 1.73
C GLN A 55 33.00 1.69 2.07
N ARG A 56 32.54 2.95 2.00
CA ARG A 56 33.42 4.14 2.05
C ARG A 56 33.07 5.12 3.18
N GLY A 57 31.92 4.93 3.82
CA GLY A 57 31.47 5.80 4.89
C GLY A 57 32.14 5.49 6.22
N TYR A 58 31.84 6.32 7.21
CA TYR A 58 32.22 6.11 8.61
C TYR A 58 30.98 5.92 9.47
N THR A 59 31.14 5.21 10.58
CA THR A 59 30.05 4.91 11.51
C THR A 59 30.13 5.82 12.72
N ASP A 60 29.00 6.36 13.16
CA ASP A 60 28.90 7.12 14.41
C ASP A 60 28.77 6.21 15.64
N HIS A 61 28.84 6.80 16.84
CA HIS A 61 28.66 6.10 18.11
C HIS A 61 27.26 5.47 18.29
N LYS A 62 26.28 5.80 17.42
CA LYS A 62 24.92 5.25 17.41
C LYS A 62 24.74 4.13 16.37
N GLY A 63 25.77 3.85 15.58
CA GLY A 63 25.76 2.86 14.51
C GLY A 63 25.18 3.36 13.18
N SER A 64 24.89 4.65 13.02
CA SER A 64 24.53 5.22 11.72
C SER A 64 25.77 5.46 10.87
N GLN A 65 25.66 5.26 9.56
CA GLN A 65 26.77 5.44 8.63
C GLN A 65 26.62 6.75 7.86
N TYR A 66 27.74 7.42 7.60
CA TYR A 66 27.79 8.68 6.87
C TYR A 66 28.85 8.63 5.77
N LEU A 67 28.58 9.29 4.66
CA LEU A 67 29.54 9.51 3.59
C LEU A 67 29.51 10.99 3.20
N ASP A 68 30.61 11.69 3.46
CA ASP A 68 30.79 13.07 3.03
C ASP A 68 30.96 13.15 1.51
N LEU A 69 30.27 14.09 0.87
CA LEU A 69 30.40 14.32 -0.56
C LEU A 69 31.61 15.23 -0.82
N PRO A 70 32.38 14.98 -1.89
CA PRO A 70 33.58 15.78 -2.20
C PRO A 70 33.23 17.23 -2.59
N PHE A 71 32.00 17.44 -3.07
CA PHE A 71 31.43 18.75 -3.34
C PHE A 71 29.92 18.69 -3.09
N PRO A 72 29.30 19.82 -2.77
CA PRO A 72 27.85 19.90 -2.60
C PRO A 72 27.08 19.61 -3.91
N ILE A 73 25.95 18.91 -3.83
CA ILE A 73 25.11 18.55 -4.99
C ILE A 73 23.75 19.27 -4.88
N PRO A 74 23.41 20.19 -5.81
CA PRO A 74 22.13 20.87 -5.80
C PRO A 74 20.99 19.96 -6.26
N ALA A 75 19.85 20.03 -5.58
CA ALA A 75 18.63 19.28 -5.88
C ALA A 75 17.40 20.10 -5.47
N GLY A 76 16.72 20.71 -6.45
CA GLY A 76 15.63 21.64 -6.19
C GLY A 76 16.12 22.86 -5.40
N ASP A 77 15.44 23.17 -4.30
CA ASP A 77 15.75 24.31 -3.43
C ASP A 77 16.76 23.98 -2.32
N SER A 78 17.45 22.84 -2.41
CA SER A 78 18.37 22.36 -1.38
C SER A 78 19.65 21.79 -1.97
N GLU A 79 20.67 21.70 -1.13
CA GLU A 79 21.98 21.19 -1.51
C GLU A 79 22.42 20.08 -0.54
N TYR A 80 22.87 18.96 -1.09
CA TYR A 80 23.33 17.81 -0.31
C TYR A 80 24.86 17.84 -0.20
N THR A 81 25.36 17.84 1.04
CA THR A 81 26.80 17.80 1.35
C THR A 81 27.25 16.45 1.92
N ARG A 82 26.31 15.63 2.38
CA ARG A 82 26.56 14.33 3.01
C ARG A 82 25.40 13.37 2.79
N ILE A 83 25.71 12.09 2.70
CA ILE A 83 24.74 10.99 2.70
C ILE A 83 24.72 10.34 4.09
N LYS A 84 23.53 10.16 4.67
CA LYS A 84 23.33 9.43 5.94
C LYS A 84 22.53 8.14 5.68
N ARG A 85 23.10 6.99 6.06
CA ARG A 85 22.37 5.73 6.23
C ARG A 85 22.07 5.56 7.71
N GLU A 86 20.84 5.90 8.09
CA GLU A 86 20.39 5.85 9.46
C GLU A 86 20.15 4.42 9.92
N ARG A 87 20.72 4.05 11.07
CA ARG A 87 20.41 2.78 11.72
C ARG A 87 19.06 2.91 12.43
N ARG A 88 18.07 2.14 11.97
CA ARG A 88 16.78 1.97 12.66
C ARG A 88 16.73 0.57 13.24
N VAL A 89 16.62 0.50 14.56
CA VAL A 89 16.35 -0.76 15.28
C VAL A 89 14.92 -0.67 15.76
N SER A 90 14.03 -1.43 15.13
CA SER A 90 12.67 -1.62 15.62
C SER A 90 12.71 -2.72 16.67
N ILE A 91 12.38 -2.39 17.92
CA ILE A 91 12.17 -3.38 18.97
C ILE A 91 10.67 -3.68 18.98
N SER A 92 10.28 -4.83 18.45
CA SER A 92 8.93 -5.36 18.58
C SER A 92 8.91 -6.42 19.67
N ALA A 93 7.81 -6.48 20.42
CA ALA A 93 7.57 -7.62 21.29
C ALA A 93 7.31 -8.86 20.42
N ASP A 94 7.91 -9.98 20.77
CA ASP A 94 7.52 -11.29 20.25
C ASP A 94 6.29 -11.73 21.03
N GLU A 95 5.12 -11.63 20.40
CA GLU A 95 3.83 -11.90 21.04
C GLU A 95 3.71 -13.35 21.51
N GLU A 96 4.22 -14.31 20.74
CA GLU A 96 4.19 -15.73 21.10
C GLU A 96 5.09 -16.00 22.32
N ALA A 97 6.30 -15.44 22.32
CA ALA A 97 7.20 -15.55 23.46
C ALA A 97 6.62 -14.85 24.69
N ALA A 98 6.04 -13.67 24.52
CA ALA A 98 5.40 -12.91 25.59
C ALA A 98 4.20 -13.68 26.18
N GLU A 99 3.30 -14.19 25.34
CA GLU A 99 2.15 -15.00 25.76
C GLU A 99 2.60 -16.24 26.53
N ARG A 100 3.54 -17.02 25.99
CA ARG A 100 4.07 -18.22 26.65
C ARG A 100 4.68 -17.91 28.01
N ILE A 101 5.52 -16.86 28.10
CA ILE A 101 6.18 -16.47 29.35
C ILE A 101 5.15 -15.96 30.37
N LEU A 102 4.21 -15.13 29.94
CA LEU A 102 3.25 -14.48 30.84
C LEU A 102 2.19 -15.46 31.34
N ARG A 103 1.71 -16.39 30.50
CA ARG A 103 0.86 -17.50 30.93
C ARG A 103 1.56 -18.37 31.98
N ALA A 104 2.85 -18.67 31.78
CA ALA A 104 3.64 -19.45 32.74
C ALA A 104 3.88 -18.70 34.08
N LYS A 105 3.89 -17.36 34.07
CA LYS A 105 4.05 -16.53 35.27
C LYS A 105 2.75 -16.25 36.02
N GLY A 106 1.60 -16.61 35.44
CA GLY A 106 0.30 -16.57 36.08
C GLY A 106 -0.70 -15.61 35.45
N GLU A 107 -1.99 -15.92 35.61
CA GLU A 107 -3.12 -15.24 34.97
C GLU A 107 -3.17 -13.74 35.25
N ALA A 108 -2.81 -13.31 36.47
CA ALA A 108 -2.79 -11.90 36.84
C ALA A 108 -1.78 -11.06 36.03
N LEU A 109 -0.62 -11.63 35.69
CA LEU A 109 0.37 -10.96 34.85
C LEU A 109 -0.02 -11.04 33.37
N TYR A 110 -0.59 -12.18 32.95
CA TYR A 110 -1.12 -12.36 31.61
C TYR A 110 -2.19 -11.32 31.27
N ARG A 111 -3.24 -11.18 32.10
CA ARG A 111 -4.33 -10.20 31.89
C ARG A 111 -3.89 -8.73 31.89
N ARG A 112 -2.79 -8.42 32.59
CA ARG A 112 -2.21 -7.06 32.59
C ARG A 112 -1.48 -6.74 31.28
N ALA A 113 -0.86 -7.72 30.66
CA ALA A 113 -0.12 -7.57 29.42
C ALA A 113 -0.98 -7.81 28.17
N PHE A 114 -1.99 -8.68 28.29
CA PHE A 114 -3.01 -8.98 27.27
C PHE A 114 -4.39 -8.62 27.84
N PRO A 115 -4.73 -7.33 27.94
CA PRO A 115 -6.04 -6.92 28.41
C PRO A 115 -7.11 -7.40 27.42
N PRO A 116 -8.25 -7.92 27.90
CA PRO A 116 -9.38 -8.20 27.01
C PRO A 116 -9.85 -6.86 26.42
N VAL A 117 -9.73 -6.73 25.11
CA VAL A 117 -10.27 -5.58 24.39
C VAL A 117 -11.73 -5.90 24.07
N PRO A 118 -12.71 -5.07 24.48
CA PRO A 118 -14.09 -5.25 24.06
C PRO A 118 -14.14 -5.12 22.54
N MET A 119 -14.41 -6.22 21.86
CA MET A 119 -14.62 -6.26 20.43
C MET A 119 -16.13 -6.20 20.19
N LEU A 120 -16.56 -5.27 19.34
CA LEU A 120 -17.95 -5.24 18.88
C LEU A 120 -18.23 -6.55 18.15
N ASP A 121 -19.23 -7.29 18.59
CA ASP A 121 -19.70 -8.50 17.94
C ASP A 121 -20.86 -8.12 17.01
N PRO A 122 -20.66 -8.15 15.68
CA PRO A 122 -21.71 -7.79 14.73
C PRO A 122 -22.92 -8.72 14.78
N ASP A 123 -22.72 -10.00 15.12
CA ASP A 123 -23.81 -10.98 15.19
C ASP A 123 -24.69 -10.71 16.42
N GLU A 124 -24.06 -10.35 17.55
CA GLU A 124 -24.77 -9.96 18.77
C GLU A 124 -25.63 -8.70 18.57
N LEU A 125 -25.19 -7.75 17.75
CA LEU A 125 -26.01 -6.57 17.41
C LEU A 125 -27.33 -6.95 16.75
N TYR A 126 -27.34 -7.97 15.89
CA TYR A 126 -28.58 -8.45 15.28
C TYR A 126 -29.48 -9.19 16.28
N VAL A 127 -28.91 -9.90 17.25
CA VAL A 127 -29.67 -10.50 18.36
C VAL A 127 -30.34 -9.40 19.17
N LEU A 128 -29.60 -8.35 19.54
CA LEU A 128 -30.13 -7.20 20.29
C LEU A 128 -31.22 -6.44 19.52
N LEU A 129 -31.14 -6.36 18.19
CA LEU A 129 -32.22 -5.84 17.34
C LEU A 129 -33.48 -6.73 17.42
N GLN A 130 -33.33 -8.06 17.31
CA GLN A 130 -34.46 -9.00 17.39
C GLN A 130 -35.13 -9.01 18.77
N GLU A 131 -34.35 -8.83 19.83
CA GLU A 131 -34.84 -8.70 21.20
C GLU A 131 -35.47 -7.33 21.50
N GLY A 132 -35.36 -6.38 20.56
CA GLY A 132 -35.91 -5.02 20.69
C GLY A 132 -35.08 -4.09 21.58
N HIS A 133 -33.84 -4.46 21.89
CA HIS A 133 -32.88 -3.62 22.61
C HIS A 133 -32.22 -2.56 21.72
N LEU A 134 -32.19 -2.82 20.40
CA LEU A 134 -31.80 -1.86 19.38
C LEU A 134 -32.96 -1.65 18.42
N THR A 135 -33.06 -0.43 17.87
CA THR A 135 -33.97 -0.10 16.78
C THR A 135 -33.27 -0.24 15.43
N GLU A 136 -34.05 -0.40 14.35
CA GLU A 136 -33.50 -0.43 12.98
C GLU A 136 -32.72 0.85 12.66
N ALA A 137 -33.19 2.01 13.14
CA ALA A 137 -32.51 3.29 12.94
C ALA A 137 -31.14 3.36 13.63
N GLU A 138 -31.01 2.78 14.84
CA GLU A 138 -29.73 2.70 15.55
C GLU A 138 -28.78 1.71 14.86
N MET A 139 -29.31 0.61 14.31
CA MET A 139 -28.50 -0.35 13.54
C MET A 139 -27.94 0.25 12.24
N ASP A 140 -28.72 1.09 11.55
CA ASP A 140 -28.25 1.81 10.37
C ASP A 140 -27.15 2.83 10.69
N GLU A 141 -27.17 3.42 11.89
CA GLU A 141 -26.10 4.30 12.37
C GLU A 141 -24.81 3.52 12.71
N ILE A 142 -24.96 2.33 13.29
CA ILE A 142 -23.82 1.48 13.68
C ILE A 142 -23.13 0.86 12.45
N LEU A 143 -23.90 0.40 11.46
CA LEU A 143 -23.39 -0.30 10.28
C LEU A 143 -23.11 0.66 9.12
N VAL A 144 -22.05 1.44 9.25
CA VAL A 144 -21.64 2.40 8.20
C VAL A 144 -21.02 1.66 7.00
N GLN A 145 -21.71 1.65 5.87
CA GLN A 145 -21.15 1.19 4.61
C GLN A 145 -20.15 2.22 4.07
N LYS A 146 -18.87 1.85 4.03
CA LYS A 146 -17.82 2.68 3.44
C LYS A 146 -17.39 2.11 2.08
N GLU A 147 -17.88 2.70 1.01
CA GLU A 147 -17.44 2.36 -0.33
C GLU A 147 -16.06 3.00 -0.62
N THR A 148 -15.11 2.20 -1.08
CA THR A 148 -13.83 2.69 -1.58
C THR A 148 -13.58 2.16 -2.98
N PHE A 149 -13.40 3.08 -3.94
CA PHE A 149 -13.11 2.73 -5.33
C PHE A 149 -11.61 2.81 -5.60
N ALA A 150 -11.07 1.82 -6.32
CA ALA A 150 -9.69 1.81 -6.77
C ALA A 150 -9.63 1.53 -8.28
N PHE A 151 -8.91 2.35 -9.03
CA PHE A 151 -8.73 2.14 -10.46
C PHE A 151 -7.75 1.00 -10.74
N ARG A 152 -8.24 -0.06 -11.40
CA ARG A 152 -7.43 -1.16 -11.92
C ARG A 152 -7.64 -1.27 -13.43
N GLY A 153 -6.55 -1.24 -14.20
CA GLY A 153 -6.59 -1.65 -15.59
C GLY A 153 -6.62 -3.17 -15.64
N LEU A 154 -7.67 -3.74 -16.23
CA LEU A 154 -7.76 -5.18 -16.46
C LEU A 154 -7.09 -5.49 -17.82
N THR A 155 -6.17 -6.44 -17.82
CA THR A 155 -5.60 -7.03 -19.05
C THR A 155 -6.31 -8.35 -19.31
N SER A 156 -6.87 -8.53 -20.51
CA SER A 156 -7.35 -9.83 -21.00
C SER A 156 -6.20 -10.71 -21.48
#